data_AF-A0A2N4YKB7-F1
#
_entry.id   AF-A0A2N4YKB7-F1
#
_cell.length_a   1.000
_cell.length_b   1.000
_cell.length_c   1.000
_cell.angle_alpha   90.00
_cell.angle_beta   90.00
_cell.angle_gamma   90.00
#
_symmetry.space_group_name_H-M   'P 1'
#
loop_
_entity.id
_entity.type
_entity.pdbx_description
1 polymer ?
#
loop_
_entity_poly.entity_id
_entity_poly.type
_entity_poly.pdbx_seq_one_letter_code
_entity_poly.pdbx_strand_id
1 'polypeptide(L)'
;MAFRIITADERLSAAENKTSLAIFGPPGVGKTTLLKSLPAEETVCLDLEAGMKSVQDWRGASIPVRSFTDFRDLAVLIGGPDPAQHPQSWYGTERHAWLQAQLRDSGIEAFLAARRIVFVDSITDLTRQAMAYARQQPEAFSDRTGKPDVRGAYGLLGREVIQALKHLQHARGKTVIFVGVLEKVTDDFGTVTWQPQMEGSKAGRELPGIVDQVVSMHLFARDAEGGWVLDETATDRRLVCKSGNPWGLPAKDRSGRLDLTEPPDLGALLARIDGRAPHQSAFAS
;
A
#
# COMPACT_ATOMS: atom_id res chain seq x y z
N MET A 1 -13.05 4.86 -28.67
CA MET A 1 -11.92 5.29 -27.83
C MET A 1 -10.85 5.89 -28.73
N ALA A 2 -10.34 7.07 -28.39
CA ALA A 2 -9.17 7.64 -29.06
C ALA A 2 -7.92 7.21 -28.28
N PHE A 3 -7.00 6.50 -28.93
CA PHE A 3 -5.70 6.19 -28.35
C PHE A 3 -4.88 7.48 -28.28
N ARG A 4 -4.42 7.86 -27.07
CA ARG A 4 -3.49 8.99 -26.88
C ARG A 4 -2.09 8.43 -26.70
N ILE A 5 -1.16 8.89 -27.54
CA ILE A 5 0.27 8.64 -27.34
C ILE A 5 0.73 9.56 -26.21
N ILE A 6 1.33 8.99 -25.17
CA ILE A 6 2.00 9.74 -24.09
C ILE A 6 3.48 9.80 -24.45
N THR A 7 4.00 11.00 -24.63
CA THR A 7 5.42 11.23 -24.96
C THR A 7 6.34 10.86 -23.79
N ALA A 8 7.64 10.75 -24.05
CA ALA A 8 8.62 10.50 -22.99
C ALA A 8 8.59 11.60 -21.92
N ASP A 9 8.49 12.86 -22.33
CA ASP A 9 8.46 14.01 -21.42
C ASP A 9 7.16 14.06 -20.60
N GLU A 10 6.00 13.76 -21.22
CA GLU A 10 4.74 13.66 -20.49
C GLU A 10 4.79 12.51 -19.46
N ARG A 11 5.35 11.36 -19.82
CA ARG A 11 5.52 10.21 -18.91
C ARG A 11 6.46 10.52 -17.74
N LEU A 12 7.51 11.31 -17.98
CA LEU A 12 8.50 11.70 -16.98
C LEU A 12 8.08 12.95 -16.19
N SER A 13 7.01 13.64 -16.62
CA SER A 13 6.50 14.82 -15.93
C SER A 13 6.06 14.46 -14.51
N ALA A 14 6.26 15.39 -13.58
CA ALA A 14 5.83 15.20 -12.20
C ALA A 14 4.31 14.95 -12.05
N ALA A 15 3.51 15.31 -13.06
CA ALA A 15 2.07 15.08 -13.07
C ALA A 15 1.70 13.61 -13.35
N GLU A 16 2.53 12.87 -14.08
CA GLU A 16 2.31 11.46 -14.44
C GLU A 16 3.22 10.51 -13.64
N ASN A 17 4.29 11.02 -13.04
CA ASN A 17 5.19 10.22 -12.23
C ASN A 17 4.51 9.80 -10.92
N LYS A 18 4.18 8.52 -10.84
CA LYS A 18 3.54 7.88 -9.69
C LYS A 18 4.28 6.60 -9.33
N THR A 19 4.27 6.28 -8.04
CA THR A 19 4.82 5.04 -7.52
C THR A 19 3.76 4.33 -6.68
N SER A 20 3.63 3.02 -6.87
CA SER A 20 2.88 2.17 -5.94
C SER A 20 3.85 1.36 -5.07
N LEU A 21 3.71 1.47 -3.75
CA LEU A 21 4.64 0.92 -2.77
C LEU A 21 3.88 0.16 -1.69
N ALA A 22 4.37 -1.03 -1.32
CA ALA A 22 3.94 -1.74 -0.12
C ALA A 22 5.11 -1.87 0.86
N ILE A 23 4.90 -1.49 2.11
CA ILE A 23 5.91 -1.52 3.18
C ILE A 23 5.42 -2.41 4.31
N PHE A 24 6.19 -3.43 4.62
CA PHE A 24 5.87 -4.38 5.68
C PHE A 24 6.90 -4.28 6.80
N GLY A 25 6.45 -4.37 8.03
CA GLY A 25 7.38 -4.42 9.16
C GLY A 25 6.71 -4.91 10.43
N PRO A 26 7.48 -5.43 11.40
CA PRO A 26 6.93 -5.89 12.66
C PRO A 26 6.09 -4.81 13.37
N PRO A 27 5.15 -5.18 14.26
CA PRO A 27 4.49 -4.22 15.14
C PRO A 27 5.53 -3.38 15.90
N GLY A 28 5.28 -2.08 16.06
CA GLY A 28 6.18 -1.19 16.80
C GLY A 28 7.44 -0.71 16.06
N VAL A 29 7.78 -1.25 14.88
CA VAL A 29 8.97 -0.83 14.11
C VAL A 29 8.89 0.62 13.59
N GLY A 30 7.75 1.30 13.73
CA GLY A 30 7.58 2.70 13.33
C GLY A 30 7.18 2.92 11.88
N LYS A 31 6.40 2.00 11.27
CA LYS A 31 5.85 2.15 9.92
C LYS A 31 5.10 3.47 9.72
N THR A 32 4.18 3.81 10.62
CA THR A 32 3.41 5.05 10.58
C THR A 32 4.29 6.30 10.70
N THR A 33 5.43 6.22 11.41
CA THR A 33 6.36 7.36 11.54
C THR A 33 7.01 7.78 10.22
N LEU A 34 6.97 6.91 9.20
CA LEU A 34 7.44 7.25 7.86
C LEU A 34 6.64 8.40 7.22
N LEU A 35 5.40 8.65 7.65
CA LEU A 35 4.60 9.82 7.25
C LEU A 35 5.34 11.15 7.46
N LYS A 36 6.20 11.23 8.49
CA LYS A 36 6.93 12.45 8.84
C LYS A 36 7.97 12.87 7.80
N SER A 37 8.40 11.94 6.94
CA SER A 37 9.33 12.20 5.84
C SER A 37 8.64 12.63 4.55
N LEU A 38 7.31 12.62 4.51
CA LEU A 38 6.52 12.98 3.34
C LEU A 38 6.04 14.44 3.42
N PRO A 39 5.84 15.13 2.28
CA PRO A 39 5.27 16.47 2.27
C PRO A 39 3.84 16.46 2.82
N ALA A 40 3.65 17.06 4.00
CA ALA A 40 2.39 17.01 4.75
C ALA A 40 1.18 17.58 3.98
N GLU A 41 1.38 18.64 3.21
CA GLU A 41 0.29 19.30 2.45
C GLU A 41 -0.17 18.47 1.24
N GLU A 42 0.73 17.65 0.69
CA GLU A 42 0.46 16.80 -0.48
C GLU A 42 0.07 15.36 -0.10
N THR A 43 0.08 15.02 1.19
CA THR A 43 -0.13 13.66 1.68
C THR A 43 -1.45 13.55 2.44
N VAL A 44 -2.24 12.52 2.14
CA VAL A 44 -3.38 12.09 2.95
C VAL A 44 -3.13 10.69 3.50
N CYS A 45 -3.37 10.50 4.80
CA CYS A 45 -3.37 9.18 5.43
C CYS A 45 -4.79 8.62 5.51
N LEU A 46 -5.03 7.44 4.95
CA LEU A 46 -6.24 6.66 5.18
C LEU A 46 -5.98 5.78 6.40
N ASP A 47 -6.57 6.15 7.54
CA ASP A 47 -6.31 5.53 8.86
C ASP A 47 -7.38 4.46 9.17
N LEU A 48 -6.99 3.20 8.98
CA LEU A 48 -7.78 2.01 9.30
C LEU A 48 -7.45 1.46 10.70
N GLU A 49 -6.21 1.61 11.18
CA GLU A 49 -5.77 1.07 12.48
C GLU A 49 -6.18 1.97 13.68
N ALA A 50 -6.66 3.19 13.43
CA ALA A 50 -6.81 4.26 14.44
C ALA A 50 -5.48 4.57 15.17
N GLY A 51 -4.36 4.42 14.44
CA GLY A 51 -2.99 4.27 14.94
C GLY A 51 -2.15 5.55 15.01
N MET A 52 -2.76 6.72 14.86
CA MET A 52 -2.03 8.00 14.67
C MET A 52 -1.32 8.55 15.92
N LYS A 53 -1.32 7.84 17.05
CA LYS A 53 -0.64 8.27 18.29
C LYS A 53 0.87 8.51 18.10
N SER A 54 1.51 7.75 17.22
CA SER A 54 2.96 7.84 16.97
C SER A 54 3.38 9.06 16.14
N VAL A 55 2.42 9.79 15.58
CA VAL A 55 2.63 10.90 14.63
C VAL A 55 1.76 12.11 14.95
N GLN A 56 1.48 12.37 16.23
CA GLN A 56 0.65 13.52 16.66
C GLN A 56 1.19 14.89 16.23
N ASP A 57 2.50 14.98 16.00
CA ASP A 57 3.23 16.14 15.50
C ASP A 57 3.18 16.28 13.97
N TRP A 58 2.74 15.25 13.25
CA TRP A 58 2.57 15.30 11.81
C TRP A 58 1.40 16.22 11.44
N ARG A 59 1.68 17.21 10.59
CA ARG A 59 0.72 18.25 10.18
C ARG A 59 -0.15 17.87 8.98
N GLY A 60 0.07 16.68 8.41
CA GLY A 60 -0.74 16.19 7.31
C GLY A 60 -2.13 15.76 7.77
N ALA A 61 -3.02 15.59 6.81
CA ALA A 61 -4.40 15.24 7.08
C ALA A 61 -4.61 13.73 7.03
N SER A 62 -5.49 13.22 7.89
CA SER A 62 -5.91 11.82 7.90
C SER A 62 -7.43 11.69 7.75
N ILE A 63 -7.87 10.64 7.06
CA ILE A 63 -9.28 10.27 6.94
C ILE A 63 -9.45 8.91 7.66
N PRO A 64 -10.26 8.82 8.72
CA PRO A 64 -10.54 7.56 9.37
C PRO A 64 -11.39 6.66 8.46
N VAL A 65 -11.03 5.39 8.37
CA VAL A 65 -11.71 4.37 7.56
C VAL A 65 -12.24 3.28 8.49
N ARG A 66 -13.56 3.18 8.62
CA ARG A 66 -14.21 2.30 9.61
C ARG A 66 -14.79 1.03 8.99
N SER A 67 -14.96 1.02 7.68
CA SER A 67 -15.45 -0.14 6.93
C SER A 67 -14.74 -0.31 5.59
N PHE A 68 -14.79 -1.52 5.06
CA PHE A 68 -14.30 -1.79 3.70
C PHE A 68 -15.05 -0.99 2.63
N THR A 69 -16.32 -0.67 2.87
CA THR A 69 -17.11 0.21 2.00
C THR A 69 -16.56 1.63 1.99
N ASP A 70 -16.22 2.19 3.16
CA ASP A 70 -15.60 3.53 3.26
C ASP A 70 -14.30 3.56 2.45
N PHE A 71 -13.47 2.52 2.58
CA PHE A 71 -12.22 2.42 1.85
C PHE A 71 -12.45 2.41 0.34
N ARG A 72 -13.39 1.59 -0.14
CA ARG A 72 -13.66 1.52 -1.58
C ARG A 72 -14.27 2.82 -2.12
N ASP A 73 -15.10 3.51 -1.36
CA ASP A 73 -15.64 4.82 -1.75
C ASP A 73 -14.53 5.87 -1.87
N LEU A 74 -13.60 5.90 -0.93
CA LEU A 74 -12.40 6.74 -1.03
C LEU A 74 -11.54 6.33 -2.23
N ALA A 75 -11.37 5.03 -2.49
CA ALA A 75 -10.63 4.56 -3.66
C ALA A 75 -11.26 5.05 -4.97
N VAL A 76 -12.59 5.04 -5.09
CA VAL A 76 -13.32 5.58 -6.25
C VAL A 76 -13.12 7.10 -6.38
N LEU A 77 -13.20 7.85 -5.28
CA LEU A 77 -12.96 9.30 -5.29
C LEU A 77 -11.51 9.66 -5.65
N ILE A 78 -10.54 8.82 -5.25
CA ILE A 78 -9.12 9.01 -5.54
C ILE A 78 -8.76 8.61 -6.97
N GLY A 79 -9.29 7.47 -7.43
CA GLY A 79 -8.96 6.86 -8.72
C GLY A 79 -9.82 7.35 -9.88
N GLY A 80 -10.99 7.92 -9.60
CA GLY A 80 -12.02 8.21 -10.61
C GLY A 80 -12.73 6.93 -11.08
N PRO A 81 -13.63 7.05 -12.08
CA PRO A 81 -14.31 5.88 -12.62
C PRO A 81 -13.36 5.01 -13.44
N ASP A 82 -13.46 3.69 -13.27
CA ASP A 82 -12.75 2.69 -14.08
C ASP A 82 -13.51 2.43 -15.40
N PRO A 83 -12.98 2.88 -16.56
CA PRO A 83 -13.67 2.76 -17.84
C PRO A 83 -13.79 1.31 -18.33
N ALA A 84 -13.05 0.36 -17.74
CA ALA A 84 -13.14 -1.05 -18.09
C ALA A 84 -14.27 -1.79 -17.36
N GLN A 85 -14.89 -1.16 -16.36
CA GLN A 85 -15.96 -1.78 -15.60
C GLN A 85 -17.36 -1.38 -16.08
N HIS A 86 -18.33 -2.24 -15.75
CA HIS A 86 -19.74 -1.92 -15.99
C HIS A 86 -20.12 -0.62 -15.25
N PRO A 87 -20.92 0.30 -15.84
CA PRO A 87 -21.22 1.59 -15.22
C PRO A 87 -21.78 1.52 -13.80
N GLN A 88 -22.56 0.48 -13.50
CA GLN A 88 -23.17 0.20 -12.19
C GLN A 88 -22.29 -0.62 -11.23
N SER A 89 -21.10 -1.04 -11.65
CA SER A 89 -20.19 -1.73 -10.73
C SER A 89 -19.65 -0.76 -9.67
N TRP A 90 -18.96 -1.30 -8.67
CA TRP A 90 -18.41 -0.49 -7.58
C TRP A 90 -17.46 0.62 -8.04
N TYR A 91 -16.65 0.37 -9.08
CA TYR A 91 -15.72 1.38 -9.62
C TYR A 91 -16.22 1.98 -10.94
N GLY A 92 -17.48 1.73 -11.31
CA GLY A 92 -18.08 2.23 -12.54
C GLY A 92 -18.44 3.72 -12.47
N THR A 93 -18.74 4.28 -13.64
CA THR A 93 -19.07 5.70 -13.81
C THR A 93 -20.28 6.16 -12.99
N GLU A 94 -21.31 5.34 -12.84
CA GLU A 94 -22.52 5.72 -12.09
C GLU A 94 -22.24 5.78 -10.58
N ARG A 95 -21.45 4.84 -10.04
CA ARG A 95 -21.05 4.86 -8.62
C ARG A 95 -20.20 6.08 -8.30
N HIS A 96 -19.25 6.42 -9.17
CA HIS A 96 -18.45 7.64 -9.04
C HIS A 96 -19.34 8.89 -9.04
N ALA A 97 -20.21 9.05 -10.03
CA ALA A 97 -21.10 10.21 -10.12
C ALA A 97 -22.05 10.32 -8.90
N TRP A 98 -22.53 9.18 -8.39
CA TRP A 98 -23.34 9.15 -7.18
C TRP A 98 -22.55 9.65 -5.94
N LEU A 99 -21.31 9.20 -5.76
CA LEU A 99 -20.45 9.68 -4.66
C LEU A 99 -20.18 11.18 -4.77
N GLN A 100 -19.89 11.69 -5.97
CA GLN A 100 -19.71 13.12 -6.20
C GLN A 100 -20.97 13.94 -5.84
N ALA A 101 -22.15 13.41 -6.18
CA ALA A 101 -23.41 14.07 -5.83
C ALA A 101 -23.65 14.09 -4.31
N GLN A 102 -23.36 12.98 -3.61
CA GLN A 102 -23.54 12.88 -2.15
C GLN A 102 -22.57 13.77 -1.37
N LEU A 103 -21.35 13.97 -1.89
CA LEU A 103 -20.26 14.64 -1.18
C LEU A 103 -19.93 16.02 -1.75
N ARG A 104 -20.78 16.56 -2.63
CA ARG A 104 -20.56 17.83 -3.36
C ARG A 104 -20.10 18.98 -2.46
N ASP A 105 -20.77 19.16 -1.32
CA ASP A 105 -20.54 20.30 -0.42
C ASP A 105 -19.50 20.01 0.68
N SER A 106 -18.94 18.79 0.72
CA SER A 106 -17.97 18.39 1.74
C SER A 106 -16.54 18.91 1.49
N GLY A 107 -16.25 19.33 0.25
CA GLY A 107 -14.90 19.69 -0.19
C GLY A 107 -13.94 18.50 -0.35
N ILE A 108 -14.40 17.26 -0.13
CA ILE A 108 -13.54 16.06 -0.14
C ILE A 108 -12.86 15.82 -1.50
N GLU A 109 -13.54 16.12 -2.61
CA GLU A 109 -12.99 15.93 -3.96
C GLU A 109 -11.83 16.88 -4.20
N ALA A 110 -12.02 18.19 -3.96
CA ALA A 110 -10.96 19.19 -4.07
C ALA A 110 -9.81 18.87 -3.11
N PHE A 111 -10.14 18.41 -1.90
CA PHE A 111 -9.15 17.96 -0.94
C PHE A 111 -8.32 16.80 -1.51
N LEU A 112 -8.94 15.68 -1.89
CA LEU A 112 -8.24 14.50 -2.41
C LEU A 112 -7.49 14.79 -3.71
N ALA A 113 -8.02 15.64 -4.59
CA ALA A 113 -7.37 16.05 -5.84
C ALA A 113 -6.00 16.70 -5.58
N ALA A 114 -5.91 17.58 -4.58
CA ALA A 114 -4.67 18.26 -4.21
C ALA A 114 -3.63 17.36 -3.50
N ARG A 115 -4.01 16.16 -3.04
CA ARG A 115 -3.07 15.24 -2.38
C ARG A 115 -2.49 14.26 -3.39
N ARG A 116 -1.19 14.36 -3.61
CA ARG A 116 -0.46 13.51 -4.57
C ARG A 116 -0.07 12.17 -3.95
N ILE A 117 -0.01 12.09 -2.63
CA ILE A 117 0.40 10.86 -1.92
C ILE A 117 -0.76 10.37 -1.07
N VAL A 118 -1.13 9.11 -1.28
CA VAL A 118 -2.13 8.38 -0.50
C VAL A 118 -1.41 7.33 0.33
N PHE A 119 -1.38 7.52 1.64
CA PHE A 119 -0.77 6.60 2.59
C PHE A 119 -1.87 5.78 3.26
N VAL A 120 -1.88 4.46 3.09
CA VAL A 120 -2.91 3.55 3.61
C VAL A 120 -2.35 2.81 4.81
N ASP A 121 -2.84 3.14 6.00
CA ASP A 121 -2.42 2.57 7.29
C ASP A 121 -3.60 1.83 7.95
N SER A 122 -3.80 0.52 7.72
CA SER A 122 -2.90 -0.41 7.05
C SER A 122 -3.63 -1.37 6.12
N ILE A 123 -2.88 -2.00 5.20
CA ILE A 123 -3.39 -3.10 4.36
C ILE A 123 -3.74 -4.34 5.20
N THR A 124 -3.12 -4.52 6.36
CA THR A 124 -3.45 -5.60 7.30
C THR A 124 -4.88 -5.44 7.80
N ASP A 125 -5.24 -4.27 8.33
CA ASP A 125 -6.63 -4.02 8.75
C ASP A 125 -7.60 -3.88 7.58
N LEU A 126 -7.16 -3.40 6.40
CA LEU A 126 -7.97 -3.40 5.19
C LEU A 126 -8.48 -4.81 4.86
N THR A 127 -7.59 -5.80 4.86
CA THR A 127 -7.96 -7.19 4.53
C THR A 127 -8.90 -7.80 5.57
N ARG A 128 -8.75 -7.44 6.85
CA ARG A 128 -9.69 -7.85 7.92
C ARG A 128 -11.07 -7.24 7.73
N GLN A 129 -11.15 -5.93 7.45
CA GLN A 129 -12.41 -5.25 7.15
C GLN A 129 -13.07 -5.83 5.89
N ALA A 130 -12.28 -6.14 4.85
CA ALA A 130 -12.76 -6.78 3.64
C ALA A 130 -13.32 -8.18 3.90
N MET A 131 -12.75 -8.94 4.84
CA MET A 131 -13.28 -10.24 5.21
C MET A 131 -14.58 -10.13 6.00
N ALA A 132 -14.69 -9.15 6.89
CA ALA A 132 -15.93 -8.84 7.59
C ALA A 132 -17.05 -8.47 6.60
N TYR A 133 -16.73 -7.71 5.57
CA TYR A 133 -17.63 -7.42 4.45
C TYR A 133 -17.99 -8.68 3.66
N ALA A 134 -16.99 -9.49 3.29
CA ALA A 134 -17.18 -10.66 2.44
C ALA A 134 -18.12 -11.69 3.08
N ARG A 135 -18.00 -11.92 4.39
CA ARG A 135 -18.87 -12.84 5.14
C ARG A 135 -20.35 -12.45 5.16
N GLN A 136 -20.69 -11.21 4.80
CA GLN A 136 -22.07 -10.71 4.76
C GLN A 136 -22.66 -10.75 3.35
N GLN A 137 -21.87 -11.08 2.34
CA GLN A 137 -22.35 -11.09 0.95
C GLN A 137 -23.02 -12.42 0.59
N PRO A 138 -23.94 -12.44 -0.39
CA PRO A 138 -24.62 -13.65 -0.82
C PRO A 138 -23.66 -14.79 -1.20
N GLU A 139 -22.52 -14.48 -1.84
CA GLU A 139 -21.52 -15.50 -2.23
C GLU A 139 -20.81 -16.18 -1.06
N ALA A 140 -20.96 -15.67 0.17
CA ALA A 140 -20.49 -16.30 1.39
C ALA A 140 -21.52 -17.28 1.99
N PHE A 141 -22.59 -17.63 1.26
CA PHE A 141 -23.59 -18.61 1.68
C PHE A 141 -23.81 -19.65 0.58
N SER A 142 -24.06 -20.89 0.99
CA SER A 142 -24.34 -21.98 0.06
C SER A 142 -25.75 -21.86 -0.52
N ASP A 143 -25.88 -21.74 -1.85
CA ASP A 143 -27.18 -21.73 -2.55
C ASP A 143 -28.07 -22.93 -2.21
N ARG A 144 -27.46 -24.09 -1.92
CA ARG A 144 -28.17 -25.33 -1.60
C ARG A 144 -28.71 -25.37 -0.16
N THR A 145 -27.99 -24.78 0.80
CA THR A 145 -28.25 -25.00 2.24
C THR A 145 -28.48 -23.73 3.04
N GLY A 146 -28.21 -22.55 2.47
CA GLY A 146 -28.22 -21.26 3.16
C GLY A 146 -27.16 -21.09 4.25
N LYS A 147 -26.30 -22.10 4.48
CA LYS A 147 -25.26 -22.05 5.52
C LYS A 147 -24.04 -21.25 5.04
N PRO A 148 -23.27 -20.63 5.96
CA PRO A 148 -22.04 -19.93 5.61
C PRO A 148 -21.05 -20.81 4.82
N ASP A 149 -20.61 -20.31 3.68
CA ASP A 149 -19.55 -20.86 2.85
C ASP A 149 -18.26 -20.05 3.04
N VAL A 150 -17.34 -20.64 3.82
CA VAL A 150 -16.03 -20.06 4.10
C VAL A 150 -15.20 -19.89 2.82
N ARG A 151 -15.29 -20.83 1.86
CA ARG A 151 -14.51 -20.75 0.61
C ARG A 151 -15.01 -19.60 -0.26
N GLY A 152 -16.33 -19.44 -0.37
CA GLY A 152 -16.97 -18.31 -1.03
C GLY A 152 -16.50 -16.96 -0.44
N ALA A 153 -16.52 -16.84 0.89
CA ALA A 153 -16.06 -15.63 1.59
C ALA A 153 -14.59 -15.30 1.29
N TYR A 154 -13.66 -16.28 1.33
CA TYR A 154 -12.25 -16.04 1.00
C TYR A 154 -12.03 -15.73 -0.49
N GLY A 155 -12.80 -16.34 -1.38
CA GLY A 155 -12.77 -16.05 -2.81
C GLY A 155 -13.17 -14.60 -3.10
N LEU A 156 -14.23 -14.14 -2.44
CA LEU A 156 -14.70 -12.76 -2.50
C LEU A 156 -13.71 -11.78 -1.88
N LEU A 157 -13.21 -12.03 -0.67
CA LEU A 157 -12.17 -11.24 -0.02
C LEU A 157 -10.99 -10.98 -0.96
N GLY A 158 -10.43 -12.04 -1.53
CA GLY A 158 -9.29 -11.93 -2.43
C GLY A 158 -9.61 -11.06 -3.65
N ARG A 159 -10.77 -11.27 -4.27
CA ARG A 159 -11.23 -10.49 -5.43
C ARG A 159 -11.36 -9.00 -5.10
N GLU A 160 -12.08 -8.67 -4.02
CA GLU A 160 -12.39 -7.30 -3.65
C GLU A 160 -11.14 -6.51 -3.25
N VAL A 161 -10.26 -7.10 -2.44
CA VAL A 161 -9.00 -6.45 -2.05
C VAL A 161 -8.12 -6.21 -3.28
N ILE A 162 -7.92 -7.22 -4.13
CA ILE A 162 -7.10 -7.08 -5.35
C ILE A 162 -7.66 -5.98 -6.25
N GLN A 163 -8.99 -5.92 -6.42
CA GLN A 163 -9.62 -4.91 -7.25
C GLN A 163 -9.39 -3.50 -6.67
N ALA A 164 -9.53 -3.33 -5.36
CA ALA A 164 -9.30 -2.04 -4.70
C ALA A 164 -7.84 -1.58 -4.81
N LEU A 165 -6.88 -2.50 -4.61
CA LEU A 165 -5.45 -2.21 -4.75
C LEU A 165 -5.09 -1.82 -6.19
N LYS A 166 -5.59 -2.56 -7.19
CA LYS A 166 -5.39 -2.23 -8.62
C LYS A 166 -6.02 -0.89 -8.99
N HIS A 167 -7.20 -0.60 -8.45
CA HIS A 167 -7.88 0.66 -8.72
C HIS A 167 -7.05 1.86 -8.22
N LEU A 168 -6.58 1.80 -6.98
CA LEU A 168 -5.67 2.83 -6.44
C LEU A 168 -4.33 2.89 -7.19
N GLN A 169 -3.75 1.74 -7.55
CA GLN A 169 -2.51 1.70 -8.32
C GLN A 169 -2.67 2.33 -9.72
N HIS A 170 -3.87 2.28 -10.31
CA HIS A 170 -4.18 2.95 -11.57
C HIS A 170 -4.56 4.43 -11.43
N ALA A 171 -4.81 4.95 -10.23
CA ALA A 171 -5.09 6.35 -10.00
C ALA A 171 -3.99 7.24 -10.61
N ARG A 172 -4.39 8.23 -11.41
CA ARG A 172 -3.44 9.08 -12.16
C ARG A 172 -2.84 10.15 -11.25
N GLY A 173 -1.53 10.35 -11.35
CA GLY A 173 -0.81 11.35 -10.54
C GLY A 173 -0.83 11.08 -9.03
N LYS A 174 -1.23 9.88 -8.58
CA LYS A 174 -1.27 9.48 -7.17
C LYS A 174 -0.19 8.45 -6.89
N THR A 175 0.76 8.79 -6.01
CA THR A 175 1.64 7.81 -5.38
C THR A 175 0.87 7.15 -4.23
N VAL A 176 0.79 5.82 -4.25
CA VAL A 176 0.01 5.06 -3.26
C VAL A 176 0.96 4.19 -2.44
N ILE A 177 0.91 4.35 -1.13
CA ILE A 177 1.77 3.66 -0.17
C ILE A 177 0.89 2.85 0.76
N PHE A 178 1.01 1.54 0.72
CA PHE A 178 0.37 0.64 1.67
C PHE A 178 1.39 0.28 2.75
N VAL A 179 1.02 0.46 4.02
CA VAL A 179 1.80 -0.14 5.12
C VAL A 179 1.05 -1.33 5.68
N GLY A 180 1.78 -2.32 6.21
CA GLY A 180 1.21 -3.52 6.78
C GLY A 180 2.13 -4.19 7.78
N VAL A 181 1.58 -5.12 8.54
CA VAL A 181 2.35 -5.93 9.49
C VAL A 181 3.16 -6.97 8.72
N LEU A 182 4.42 -7.14 9.11
CA LEU A 182 5.25 -8.29 8.73
C LEU A 182 5.26 -9.28 9.90
N GLU A 183 4.89 -10.52 9.65
CA GLU A 183 4.89 -11.59 10.65
C GLU A 183 6.01 -12.59 10.38
N LYS A 184 6.55 -13.13 11.47
CA LYS A 184 7.53 -14.21 11.49
C LYS A 184 6.77 -15.52 11.66
N VAL A 185 6.84 -16.39 10.66
CA VAL A 185 6.17 -17.69 10.67
C VAL A 185 7.24 -18.77 10.75
N THR A 186 7.12 -19.65 11.73
CA THR A 186 7.94 -20.85 11.85
C THR A 186 7.08 -22.03 11.43
N ASP A 187 7.52 -22.77 10.42
CA ASP A 187 6.83 -23.99 10.00
C ASP A 187 7.13 -25.18 10.94
N ASP A 188 6.47 -26.31 10.68
CA ASP A 188 6.62 -27.54 11.48
C ASP A 188 8.04 -28.13 11.44
N PHE A 189 8.88 -27.69 10.49
CA PHE A 189 10.28 -28.10 10.34
C PHE A 189 11.25 -27.10 10.98
N GLY A 190 10.75 -26.06 11.64
CA GLY A 190 11.58 -25.01 12.26
C GLY A 190 12.10 -23.96 11.28
N THR A 191 11.65 -23.98 10.02
CA THR A 191 12.04 -22.98 9.03
C THR A 191 11.31 -21.68 9.33
N VAL A 192 12.08 -20.62 9.56
CA VAL A 192 11.56 -19.29 9.79
C VAL A 192 11.42 -18.57 8.46
N THR A 193 10.23 -18.02 8.21
CA THR A 193 9.93 -17.18 7.06
C THR A 193 9.26 -15.88 7.51
N TRP A 194 9.49 -14.83 6.75
CA TRP A 194 8.83 -13.54 6.96
C TRP A 194 7.79 -13.33 5.87
N GLN A 195 6.56 -13.03 6.26
CA GLN A 195 5.49 -12.79 5.31
C GLN A 195 4.63 -11.61 5.72
N PRO A 196 4.05 -10.87 4.76
CA PRO A 196 3.03 -9.89 5.07
C PRO A 196 1.82 -10.52 5.76
N GLN A 197 1.38 -9.95 6.87
CA GLN A 197 0.17 -10.38 7.55
C GLN A 197 -1.05 -9.77 6.85
N MET A 198 -1.83 -10.64 6.21
CA MET A 198 -3.09 -10.31 5.54
C MET A 198 -4.10 -11.41 5.74
N GLU A 199 -5.38 -11.02 5.78
CA GLU A 199 -6.48 -11.98 5.75
C GLU A 199 -6.56 -12.61 4.35
N GLY A 200 -6.53 -13.94 4.29
CA GLY A 200 -6.52 -14.70 3.04
C GLY A 200 -5.20 -14.67 2.26
N SER A 201 -4.90 -15.76 1.55
CA SER A 201 -3.61 -15.92 0.86
C SER A 201 -3.54 -15.27 -0.53
N LYS A 202 -4.68 -15.00 -1.18
CA LYS A 202 -4.72 -14.51 -2.56
C LYS A 202 -4.14 -13.09 -2.69
N ALA A 203 -4.58 -12.17 -1.82
CA ALA A 203 -4.11 -10.79 -1.83
C ALA A 203 -2.60 -10.72 -1.61
N GLY A 204 -2.07 -11.47 -0.63
CA GLY A 204 -0.64 -11.51 -0.35
C GLY A 204 0.21 -12.03 -1.49
N ARG A 205 -0.27 -13.05 -2.21
CA ARG A 205 0.44 -13.59 -3.39
C ARG A 205 0.44 -12.65 -4.59
N GLU A 206 -0.67 -11.95 -4.83
CA GLU A 206 -0.79 -11.06 -6.01
C GLU A 206 -0.21 -9.67 -5.78
N LEU A 207 -0.14 -9.20 -4.52
CA LEU A 207 0.33 -7.86 -4.17
C LEU A 207 1.68 -7.51 -4.81
N PRO A 208 2.74 -8.36 -4.77
CA PRO A 208 4.00 -8.05 -5.43
C PRO A 208 3.89 -7.90 -6.95
N GLY A 209 2.85 -8.44 -7.60
CA GLY A 209 2.58 -8.21 -9.01
C GLY A 209 1.85 -6.89 -9.30
N ILE A 210 1.12 -6.37 -8.31
CA ILE A 210 0.29 -5.17 -8.41
C ILE A 210 1.11 -3.91 -8.18
N VAL A 211 1.86 -3.85 -7.07
CA VAL A 211 2.65 -2.66 -6.71
C VAL A 211 3.96 -2.61 -7.47
N ASP A 212 4.60 -1.44 -7.59
CA ASP A 212 5.93 -1.31 -8.18
C ASP A 212 7.02 -1.74 -7.20
N GLN A 213 6.85 -1.39 -5.93
CA GLN A 213 7.83 -1.56 -4.88
C GLN A 213 7.27 -2.41 -3.73
N VAL A 214 8.05 -3.37 -3.25
CA VAL A 214 7.80 -4.08 -1.98
C VAL A 214 9.01 -3.84 -1.10
N VAL A 215 8.81 -3.33 0.11
CA VAL A 215 9.88 -2.96 1.03
C VAL A 215 9.59 -3.57 2.39
N SER A 216 10.62 -4.12 3.04
CA SER A 216 10.53 -4.54 4.44
C SER A 216 11.23 -3.55 5.35
N MET A 217 10.53 -2.98 6.33
CA MET A 217 11.12 -2.17 7.39
C MET A 217 11.46 -3.07 8.58
N HIS A 218 12.73 -3.08 8.98
CA HIS A 218 13.18 -3.87 10.13
C HIS A 218 14.27 -3.14 10.93
N LEU A 219 14.53 -3.65 12.13
CA LEU A 219 15.61 -3.28 13.03
C LEU A 219 16.89 -4.07 12.69
N PHE A 220 18.02 -3.37 12.77
CA PHE A 220 19.34 -3.88 12.43
C PHE A 220 20.38 -3.41 13.45
N ALA A 221 21.42 -4.22 13.63
CA ALA A 221 22.69 -3.84 14.24
C ALA A 221 23.78 -3.75 13.16
N ARG A 222 24.98 -3.31 13.57
CA ARG A 222 26.19 -3.36 12.75
C ARG A 222 27.08 -4.52 13.19
N ASP A 223 27.61 -5.29 12.25
CA ASP A 223 28.69 -6.24 12.53
C ASP A 223 30.06 -5.53 12.69
N ALA A 224 31.12 -6.30 12.92
CA ALA A 224 32.47 -5.78 13.13
C ALA A 224 33.03 -5.05 11.90
N GLU A 225 32.58 -5.42 10.70
CA GLU A 225 32.94 -4.84 9.41
C GLU A 225 32.01 -3.67 9.01
N GLY A 226 31.02 -3.35 9.83
CA GLY A 226 30.04 -2.31 9.57
C GLY A 226 28.90 -2.73 8.62
N GLY A 227 28.78 -4.01 8.29
CA GLY A 227 27.63 -4.59 7.60
C GLY A 227 26.36 -4.58 8.44
N TRP A 228 25.20 -4.71 7.79
CA TRP A 228 23.90 -4.75 8.47
C TRP A 228 23.55 -6.18 8.88
N VAL A 229 23.23 -6.37 10.16
CA VAL A 229 22.73 -7.65 10.70
C VAL A 229 21.32 -7.47 11.21
N LEU A 230 20.39 -8.32 10.77
CA LEU A 230 19.02 -8.29 11.25
C LEU A 230 18.99 -8.61 12.74
N ASP A 231 18.51 -7.66 13.56
CA ASP A 231 18.43 -7.80 15.01
C ASP A 231 17.15 -7.15 15.50
N GLU A 232 16.21 -7.97 15.97
CA GLU A 232 14.88 -7.55 16.44
C GLU A 232 14.97 -6.72 17.74
N THR A 233 16.12 -6.69 18.41
CA THR A 233 16.38 -5.95 19.66
C THR A 233 17.17 -4.66 19.44
N ALA A 234 17.72 -4.46 18.24
CA ALA A 234 18.47 -3.26 17.90
C ALA A 234 17.56 -2.05 17.64
N THR A 235 18.16 -0.90 17.34
CA THR A 235 17.43 0.37 17.20
C THR A 235 17.54 1.00 15.81
N ASP A 236 18.55 0.62 15.01
CA ASP A 236 18.70 1.15 13.67
C ASP A 236 17.62 0.57 12.75
N ARG A 237 16.77 1.46 12.24
CA ARG A 237 15.72 1.08 11.29
C ARG A 237 16.24 1.17 9.88
N ARG A 238 15.98 0.15 9.08
CA ARG A 238 16.31 0.13 7.65
C ARG A 238 15.13 -0.35 6.82
N LEU A 239 15.06 0.16 5.60
CA LEU A 239 14.15 -0.28 4.55
C LEU A 239 14.91 -1.24 3.65
N VAL A 240 14.54 -2.51 3.63
CA VAL A 240 15.10 -3.54 2.75
C VAL A 240 14.36 -3.52 1.42
N CYS A 241 15.09 -3.26 0.34
CA CYS A 241 14.49 -2.91 -0.96
C CYS A 241 14.69 -3.98 -2.04
N LYS A 242 15.71 -4.84 -1.93
CA LYS A 242 16.04 -5.83 -2.98
C LYS A 242 15.57 -7.24 -2.65
N SER A 243 15.00 -7.91 -3.65
CA SER A 243 14.76 -9.35 -3.63
C SER A 243 16.07 -10.12 -3.50
N GLY A 244 16.04 -11.29 -2.86
CA GLY A 244 17.25 -12.09 -2.61
C GLY A 244 18.18 -11.49 -1.57
N ASN A 245 17.68 -10.57 -0.73
CA ASN A 245 18.41 -10.07 0.44
C ASN A 245 18.76 -11.22 1.40
N PRO A 246 19.86 -11.11 2.17
CA PRO A 246 20.36 -12.21 3.00
C PRO A 246 19.46 -12.54 4.20
N TRP A 247 18.42 -11.75 4.47
CA TRP A 247 17.55 -11.89 5.64
C TRP A 247 16.21 -12.57 5.33
N GLY A 248 15.97 -12.95 4.06
CA GLY A 248 14.72 -13.59 3.64
C GLY A 248 13.49 -12.68 3.76
N LEU A 249 13.69 -11.35 3.83
CA LEU A 249 12.61 -10.39 3.98
C LEU A 249 11.92 -10.13 2.62
N PRO A 250 10.58 -10.02 2.55
CA PRO A 250 9.87 -9.64 1.33
C PRO A 250 10.34 -8.29 0.80
N ALA A 251 10.92 -8.27 -0.40
CA ALA A 251 11.40 -7.04 -1.01
C ALA A 251 11.43 -7.16 -2.53
N LYS A 252 11.22 -6.04 -3.20
CA LYS A 252 11.23 -5.92 -4.66
C LYS A 252 11.41 -4.46 -5.06
N ASP A 253 12.45 -4.19 -5.84
CA ASP A 253 12.65 -2.90 -6.49
C ASP A 253 12.47 -3.01 -8.00
N ARG A 254 11.35 -2.50 -8.52
CA ARG A 254 11.09 -2.43 -9.97
C ARG A 254 11.85 -1.29 -10.66
N SER A 255 12.25 -0.26 -9.92
CA SER A 255 12.98 0.89 -10.47
C SER A 255 14.43 0.54 -10.80
N GLY A 256 15.02 -0.40 -10.06
CA GLY A 256 16.43 -0.76 -10.15
C GLY A 256 17.37 0.33 -9.63
N ARG A 257 16.85 1.27 -8.81
CA ARG A 257 17.57 2.48 -8.35
C ARG A 257 17.84 2.50 -6.85
N LEU A 258 17.37 1.50 -6.12
CA LEU A 258 17.57 1.44 -4.67
C LEU A 258 18.80 0.60 -4.32
N ASP A 259 19.39 0.87 -3.15
CA ASP A 259 20.40 0.00 -2.56
C ASP A 259 19.77 -1.25 -1.91
N LEU A 260 20.58 -2.18 -1.39
CA LEU A 260 20.06 -3.34 -0.64
C LEU A 260 19.18 -2.89 0.53
N THR A 261 19.63 -1.85 1.24
CA THR A 261 18.84 -1.17 2.24
C THR A 261 18.93 0.35 2.10
N GLU A 262 17.85 1.03 2.44
CA GLU A 262 17.74 2.48 2.48
C GLU A 262 17.44 2.96 3.91
N PRO A 263 17.77 4.22 4.27
CA PRO A 263 17.27 4.83 5.50
C PRO A 263 15.74 4.84 5.57
N PRO A 264 15.12 4.94 6.76
CA PRO A 264 13.67 4.97 6.93
C PRO A 264 13.09 6.37 6.61
N ASP A 265 13.37 6.85 5.40
CA ASP A 265 12.93 8.13 4.88
C ASP A 265 12.21 7.89 3.54
N LEU A 266 10.88 8.00 3.55
CA LEU A 266 10.08 7.76 2.35
C LEU A 266 10.18 8.88 1.33
N GLY A 267 10.40 10.12 1.76
CA GLY A 267 10.61 11.23 0.84
C GLY A 267 11.85 10.99 -0.02
N ALA A 268 12.97 10.62 0.61
CA ALA A 268 14.21 10.27 -0.05
C ALA A 268 14.09 8.99 -0.88
N LEU A 269 13.41 7.96 -0.36
CA LEU A 269 13.17 6.71 -1.10
C LEU A 269 12.41 6.96 -2.40
N LEU A 270 11.30 7.71 -2.35
CA LEU A 270 10.51 8.06 -3.52
C LEU A 270 11.31 8.91 -4.50
N ALA A 271 12.11 9.87 -4.02
CA ALA A 271 12.98 10.66 -4.88
C ALA A 271 13.98 9.79 -5.65
N ARG A 272 14.55 8.74 -5.02
CA ARG A 272 15.42 7.76 -5.70
C ARG A 272 14.65 6.92 -6.71
N ILE A 273 13.50 6.34 -6.32
CA ILE A 273 12.64 5.53 -7.21
C ILE A 273 12.27 6.32 -8.47
N ASP A 274 11.90 7.60 -8.31
CA ASP A 274 11.48 8.48 -9.39
C ASP A 274 12.66 8.98 -10.25
N GLY A 275 13.91 8.73 -9.85
CA GLY A 275 15.11 9.22 -10.53
C GLY A 275 15.39 10.71 -10.30
N ARG A 276 14.78 11.32 -9.28
CA ARG A 276 14.98 12.71 -8.88
C ARG A 276 16.22 12.90 -7.98
N ALA A 277 16.70 11.81 -7.37
CA ALA A 277 17.94 11.79 -6.59
C ALA A 277 18.99 10.87 -7.26
N PRO A 278 20.28 11.25 -7.25
CA PRO A 278 21.34 10.43 -7.84
C PRO A 278 21.51 9.12 -7.05
N HIS A 279 21.75 8.02 -7.78
CA HIS A 279 22.15 6.74 -7.19
C HIS A 279 23.59 6.83 -6.70
N GLN A 280 23.79 7.09 -5.40
CA GLN A 280 25.11 6.94 -4.79
C GLN A 280 25.32 5.47 -4.47
N SER A 281 25.94 4.72 -5.38
CA SER A 281 26.33 3.35 -5.08
C SER A 281 27.39 3.37 -3.99
N ALA A 282 27.15 2.67 -2.88
CA ALA A 282 28.15 2.49 -1.82
C ALA A 282 29.34 1.60 -2.25
N PHE A 283 29.42 1.16 -3.51
CA PHE A 283 30.48 0.31 -4.04
C PHE A 283 31.38 1.01 -5.07
N ALA A 284 31.65 2.30 -4.86
CA ALA A 284 32.67 3.04 -5.61
C ALA A 284 33.79 3.52 -4.67
N SER A 285 34.59 2.58 -4.18
CA SER A 285 35.99 2.78 -3.76
C SER A 285 36.65 1.43 -3.53
#